data_AF-A0A836XE29-F1
#
_entry.id   AF-A0A836XE29-F1
#
_cell.length_a   1.000
_cell.length_b   1.000
_cell.length_c   1.000
_cell.angle_alpha   90.00
_cell.angle_beta   90.00
_cell.angle_gamma   90.00
#
_symmetry.space_group_name_H-M   'P 1'
#
loop_
_entity.id
_entity.type
_entity.pdbx_description
1 polymer ?
#
loop_
_entity_poly.entity_id
_entity_poly.type
_entity_poly.pdbx_seq_one_letter_code
_entity_poly.pdbx_strand_id
1 'polypeptide(L)'
;DAGEEIPDYLEMDRNTLGELLDQLARVEAAVLKYKTLDDACAAGLSIASAQTANMGIHVTDPGAGLEFNPDRPQMILFAKDGGERIPRLDIGRCDGDKFAGEEGFQPVGAVFNISLSEDHPDAFAGELDNWHIHHNTCAGGTVENANDVNAEVEVTATTATPEQCREGGGFFMPVIPTWMMHTYVVPDFDPQGGVFAMFNPSVWPVASSPDALLEIRTIRYDDSVAAPIINFSFGNIEASVGETIRFGNADGVPHTVTAGSSIDPRPQEFDSGVLDTGGTFDISFDQPGKYQIFCALHPEMQATVVIN
;
A
#
# COMPACT_ATOMS: atom_id res chain seq x y z
N ASP A 1 6.67 12.95 24.81
CA ASP A 1 6.89 12.84 26.27
C ASP A 1 8.33 12.65 26.74
N ALA A 2 9.24 12.09 25.93
CA ALA A 2 10.64 11.87 26.34
C ALA A 2 11.49 13.16 26.50
N GLY A 3 11.03 14.31 25.98
CA GLY A 3 11.75 15.59 26.07
C GLY A 3 12.89 15.76 25.09
N GLU A 4 13.14 14.77 24.23
CA GLU A 4 14.15 14.83 23.16
C GLU A 4 13.76 15.84 22.06
N GLU A 5 14.76 16.28 21.29
CA GLU A 5 14.54 17.10 20.09
C GLU A 5 13.78 16.28 19.04
N ILE A 6 12.88 16.96 18.33
CA ILE A 6 12.11 16.33 17.27
C ILE A 6 13.05 16.14 16.08
N PRO A 7 13.14 14.94 15.50
CA PRO A 7 13.97 14.72 14.33
C PRO A 7 13.59 15.65 13.18
N ASP A 8 14.59 16.30 12.57
CA ASP A 8 14.38 17.28 11.49
C ASP A 8 13.60 16.71 10.31
N TYR A 9 13.71 15.40 10.04
CA TYR A 9 13.01 14.74 8.93
C TYR A 9 11.48 14.67 9.09
N LEU A 10 10.95 14.92 10.29
CA LEU A 10 9.51 15.01 10.51
C LEU A 10 8.95 16.38 10.10
N GLU A 11 9.83 17.36 9.85
CA GLU A 11 9.47 18.71 9.37
C GLU A 11 8.38 19.42 10.19
N MET A 12 8.29 19.15 11.49
CA MET A 12 7.21 19.65 12.35
C MET A 12 7.70 20.13 13.71
N ASP A 13 6.96 21.08 14.29
CA ASP A 13 7.23 21.58 15.63
C ASP A 13 6.58 20.69 16.71
N ARG A 14 6.87 21.00 17.98
CA ARG A 14 6.37 20.21 19.13
C ARG A 14 4.87 20.28 19.32
N ASN A 15 4.22 21.37 18.92
CA ASN A 15 2.78 21.49 19.02
C ASN A 15 2.11 20.65 17.92
N THR A 16 2.61 20.73 16.68
CA THR A 16 2.14 19.91 15.56
C THR A 16 2.32 18.42 15.86
N LEU A 17 3.47 18.01 16.38
CA LEU A 17 3.70 16.62 16.80
C LEU A 17 2.74 16.20 17.93
N GLY A 18 2.47 17.08 18.90
CA GLY A 18 1.51 16.80 19.97
C GLY A 18 0.09 16.57 19.42
N GLU A 19 -0.35 17.41 18.49
CA GLU A 19 -1.64 17.26 17.83
C GLU A 19 -1.74 15.97 17.01
N LEU A 20 -0.69 15.63 16.26
CA LEU A 20 -0.61 14.38 15.51
C LEU A 20 -0.76 13.17 16.46
N LEU A 21 -0.04 13.15 17.57
CA LEU A 21 -0.11 12.05 18.55
C LEU A 21 -1.51 11.94 19.18
N ASP A 22 -2.16 13.06 19.48
CA ASP A 22 -3.54 13.07 19.99
C ASP A 22 -4.53 12.52 18.95
N GLN A 23 -4.35 12.86 17.67
CA GLN A 23 -5.16 12.32 16.57
C GLN A 23 -4.93 10.81 16.41
N LEU A 24 -3.68 10.34 16.43
CA LEU A 24 -3.35 8.92 16.31
C LEU A 24 -3.91 8.09 17.47
N ALA A 25 -3.87 8.61 18.71
CA ALA A 25 -4.47 7.95 19.87
C ALA A 25 -6.01 7.81 19.75
N ARG A 26 -6.68 8.78 19.10
CA ARG A 26 -8.12 8.69 18.78
C ARG A 26 -8.40 7.60 17.75
N VAL A 27 -7.57 7.49 16.71
CA VAL A 27 -7.66 6.40 15.73
C VAL A 27 -7.44 5.05 16.41
N GLU A 28 -6.45 4.94 17.31
CA GLU A 28 -6.19 3.71 18.07
C GLU A 28 -7.43 3.30 18.87
N ALA A 29 -8.04 4.24 19.60
CA ALA A 29 -9.26 3.99 20.36
C ALA A 29 -10.43 3.57 19.46
N ALA A 30 -10.56 4.16 18.27
CA ALA A 30 -11.59 3.80 17.29
C ALA A 30 -11.37 2.39 16.71
N VAL A 31 -10.13 2.01 16.43
CA VAL A 31 -9.74 0.68 15.95
C VAL A 31 -9.98 -0.38 17.01
N LEU A 32 -9.45 -0.18 18.23
CA LEU A 32 -9.51 -1.14 19.33
C LEU A 32 -10.91 -1.30 19.95
N LYS A 33 -11.89 -0.49 19.51
CA LYS A 33 -13.32 -0.72 19.79
C LYS A 33 -13.78 -2.07 19.24
N TYR A 34 -13.20 -2.53 18.14
CA TYR A 34 -13.52 -3.80 17.49
C TYR A 34 -12.39 -4.81 17.73
N LYS A 35 -12.55 -5.67 18.74
CA LYS A 35 -11.51 -6.66 19.08
C LYS A 35 -11.55 -7.87 18.17
N THR A 36 -12.71 -8.13 17.58
CA THR A 36 -13.00 -9.27 16.72
C THR A 36 -13.84 -8.84 15.52
N LEU A 37 -13.88 -9.67 14.48
CA LEU A 37 -14.79 -9.47 13.35
C LEU A 37 -16.26 -9.61 13.77
N ASP A 38 -16.56 -10.35 14.84
CA ASP A 38 -17.88 -10.40 15.47
C ASP A 38 -18.31 -9.01 15.98
N ASP A 39 -17.40 -8.28 16.64
CA ASP A 39 -17.69 -6.92 17.13
C ASP A 39 -17.99 -5.97 15.96
N ALA A 40 -17.24 -6.10 14.86
CA ALA A 40 -17.43 -5.31 13.65
C ALA A 40 -18.77 -5.62 12.98
N CYS A 41 -19.11 -6.90 12.80
CA CYS A 41 -20.39 -7.33 12.25
C CYS A 41 -21.58 -6.86 13.12
N ALA A 42 -21.48 -7.00 14.45
CA ALA A 42 -22.50 -6.53 15.38
C ALA A 42 -22.72 -5.01 15.33
N ALA A 43 -21.69 -4.25 14.97
CA ALA A 43 -21.78 -2.81 14.77
C ALA A 43 -22.25 -2.41 13.35
N GLY A 44 -22.54 -3.38 12.48
CA GLY A 44 -23.01 -3.15 11.12
C GLY A 44 -21.91 -2.83 10.11
N LEU A 45 -20.64 -3.10 10.43
CA LEU A 45 -19.55 -3.01 9.46
C LEU A 45 -19.62 -4.20 8.49
N SER A 46 -18.97 -4.04 7.32
CA SER A 46 -18.96 -5.05 6.27
C SER A 46 -17.55 -5.44 5.87
N ILE A 47 -17.33 -6.73 5.61
CA ILE A 47 -16.04 -7.25 5.18
C ILE A 47 -15.90 -7.06 3.67
N ALA A 48 -14.89 -6.30 3.25
CA ALA A 48 -14.84 -5.69 1.93
C ALA A 48 -13.71 -6.18 1.02
N SER A 49 -12.64 -6.80 1.52
CA SER A 49 -11.48 -7.16 0.70
C SER A 49 -10.84 -8.49 1.10
N ALA A 50 -9.95 -8.97 0.22
CA ALA A 50 -9.03 -10.06 0.48
C ALA A 50 -7.92 -9.63 1.46
N GLN A 51 -7.29 -10.59 2.14
CA GLN A 51 -6.15 -10.31 2.99
C GLN A 51 -4.93 -10.14 2.10
N THR A 52 -4.42 -8.91 2.09
CA THR A 52 -3.13 -8.63 1.47
C THR A 52 -2.04 -8.70 2.53
N ALA A 53 -0.94 -9.38 2.23
CA ALA A 53 0.25 -9.42 3.07
C ALA A 53 0.60 -8.02 3.59
N ASN A 54 0.86 -7.92 4.90
CA ASN A 54 1.25 -6.68 5.59
C ASN A 54 0.20 -5.55 5.61
N MET A 55 -0.99 -5.77 5.03
CA MET A 55 -2.07 -4.78 4.97
C MET A 55 -3.35 -5.23 5.67
N GLY A 56 -3.58 -6.54 5.77
CA GLY A 56 -4.79 -7.10 6.35
C GLY A 56 -6.00 -7.04 5.40
N ILE A 57 -7.18 -7.23 5.97
CA ILE A 57 -8.49 -7.13 5.32
C ILE A 57 -9.14 -5.81 5.70
N HIS A 58 -9.87 -5.22 4.76
CA HIS A 58 -10.62 -3.98 4.97
C HIS A 58 -12.03 -4.30 5.44
N VAL A 59 -12.37 -3.78 6.61
CA VAL A 59 -13.71 -3.88 7.20
C VAL A 59 -14.34 -2.49 7.21
N THR A 60 -15.27 -2.26 6.29
CA THR A 60 -15.83 -0.92 5.98
C THR A 60 -16.96 -0.54 6.92
N ASP A 61 -16.94 0.69 7.44
CA ASP A 61 -18.05 1.35 8.15
C ASP A 61 -18.88 2.17 7.15
N PRO A 62 -20.09 1.71 6.77
CA PRO A 62 -20.94 2.43 5.82
C PRO A 62 -21.46 3.77 6.35
N GLY A 63 -21.36 4.03 7.66
CA GLY A 63 -21.82 5.26 8.29
C GLY A 63 -20.73 6.28 8.58
N ALA A 64 -19.47 6.02 8.21
CA ALA A 64 -18.35 6.93 8.48
C ALA A 64 -18.33 8.19 7.60
N GLY A 65 -19.04 8.21 6.47
CA GLY A 65 -18.99 9.31 5.51
C GLY A 65 -17.65 9.38 4.75
N LEU A 66 -17.38 10.49 4.06
CA LEU A 66 -16.19 10.68 3.20
C LEU A 66 -15.34 11.88 3.63
N GLU A 67 -15.43 12.25 4.90
CA GLU A 67 -14.63 13.31 5.52
C GLU A 67 -13.65 12.69 6.52
N PHE A 68 -12.53 13.38 6.77
CA PHE A 68 -11.57 12.92 7.77
C PHE A 68 -12.17 13.02 9.18
N ASN A 69 -12.14 11.90 9.91
CA ASN A 69 -12.53 11.86 11.31
C ASN A 69 -11.74 10.78 12.06
N PRO A 70 -10.77 11.15 12.91
CA PRO A 70 -9.93 10.17 13.61
C PRO A 70 -10.72 9.31 14.61
N ASP A 71 -11.90 9.73 15.07
CA ASP A 71 -12.76 8.92 15.95
C ASP A 71 -13.63 7.90 15.19
N ARG A 72 -13.70 8.02 13.85
CA ARG A 72 -14.53 7.15 13.02
C ARG A 72 -13.93 6.95 11.62
N PRO A 73 -12.85 6.17 11.51
CA PRO A 73 -12.26 5.83 10.22
C PRO A 73 -13.26 5.11 9.30
N GLN A 74 -13.12 5.28 7.98
CA GLN A 74 -13.99 4.62 7.00
C GLN A 74 -13.82 3.10 6.98
N MET A 75 -12.64 2.60 7.31
CA MET A 75 -12.41 1.17 7.43
C MET A 75 -11.48 0.85 8.59
N ILE A 76 -11.67 -0.31 9.18
CA ILE A 76 -10.77 -0.92 10.15
C ILE A 76 -10.05 -2.07 9.47
N LEU A 77 -8.74 -2.17 9.70
CA LEU A 77 -7.91 -3.25 9.18
C LEU A 77 -7.86 -4.38 10.19
N PHE A 78 -8.11 -5.59 9.73
CA PHE A 78 -7.91 -6.82 10.50
C PHE A 78 -6.89 -7.71 9.81
N ALA A 79 -6.06 -8.42 10.57
CA ALA A 79 -5.13 -9.40 9.99
C ALA A 79 -5.09 -10.67 10.83
N LYS A 80 -4.72 -11.78 10.19
CA LYS A 80 -4.58 -13.09 10.82
C LYS A 80 -3.16 -13.64 10.64
N ASP A 81 -2.65 -14.28 11.70
CA ASP A 81 -1.37 -14.99 11.71
C ASP A 81 -1.29 -16.06 10.61
N GLY A 82 -0.13 -16.15 9.95
CA GLY A 82 0.12 -17.03 8.81
C GLY A 82 -0.66 -16.66 7.54
N GLY A 83 -1.46 -15.59 7.56
CA GLY A 83 -2.19 -15.13 6.38
C GLY A 83 -1.26 -14.35 5.45
N GLU A 84 -0.56 -15.06 4.57
CA GLU A 84 0.18 -14.44 3.47
C GLU A 84 -0.78 -13.82 2.47
N ARG A 85 -1.79 -14.61 2.04
CA ARG A 85 -2.91 -14.19 1.18
C ARG A 85 -4.12 -15.06 1.50
N ILE A 86 -5.26 -14.42 1.75
CA ILE A 86 -6.54 -15.12 1.95
C ILE A 86 -7.57 -14.45 1.03
N PRO A 87 -8.03 -15.14 -0.04
CA PRO A 87 -9.02 -14.60 -0.95
C PRO A 87 -10.31 -14.21 -0.24
N ARG A 88 -11.07 -13.27 -0.82
CA ARG A 88 -12.31 -12.76 -0.23
C ARG A 88 -13.31 -13.86 0.15
N LEU A 89 -13.43 -14.91 -0.67
CA LEU A 89 -14.35 -16.02 -0.40
C LEU A 89 -13.94 -16.87 0.81
N ASP A 90 -12.64 -16.95 1.09
CA ASP A 90 -12.07 -17.81 2.14
C ASP A 90 -11.99 -17.09 3.50
N ILE A 91 -11.93 -15.76 3.51
CA ILE A 91 -12.01 -14.98 4.76
C ILE A 91 -13.32 -15.26 5.48
N GLY A 92 -14.43 -15.12 4.76
CA GLY A 92 -15.78 -15.18 5.32
C GLY A 92 -16.55 -13.87 5.19
N ARG A 93 -17.70 -13.78 5.86
CA ARG A 93 -18.61 -12.62 5.79
C ARG A 93 -19.40 -12.44 7.08
N CYS A 94 -19.98 -11.26 7.27
CA CYS A 94 -21.01 -11.08 8.29
C CYS A 94 -22.31 -11.81 7.90
N ASP A 95 -22.85 -12.60 8.82
CA ASP A 95 -24.19 -13.16 8.80
C ASP A 95 -24.98 -12.55 9.97
N GLY A 96 -25.70 -11.45 9.69
CA GLY A 96 -26.30 -10.63 10.73
C GLY A 96 -25.25 -9.93 11.58
N ASP A 97 -25.32 -10.12 12.90
CA ASP A 97 -24.41 -9.56 13.91
C ASP A 97 -23.19 -10.45 14.19
N LYS A 98 -23.01 -11.54 13.44
CA LYS A 98 -21.94 -12.51 13.62
C LYS A 98 -21.08 -12.68 12.39
N PHE A 99 -19.80 -12.92 12.60
CA PHE A 99 -18.88 -13.28 11.55
C PHE A 99 -18.95 -14.78 11.27
N ALA A 100 -19.11 -15.14 10.01
CA ALA A 100 -19.07 -16.50 9.50
C ALA A 100 -17.83 -16.66 8.61
N GLY A 101 -16.75 -17.21 9.16
CA GLY A 101 -15.46 -17.35 8.50
C GLY A 101 -14.42 -17.96 9.44
N GLU A 102 -13.15 -17.91 9.05
CA GLU A 102 -12.07 -18.40 9.91
C GLU A 102 -11.79 -17.46 11.09
N GLU A 103 -11.68 -17.99 12.29
CA GLU A 103 -11.31 -17.19 13.48
C GLU A 103 -9.82 -16.78 13.46
N GLY A 104 -9.45 -15.85 14.34
CA GLY A 104 -8.05 -15.44 14.58
C GLY A 104 -7.64 -14.09 13.99
N PHE A 105 -8.57 -13.37 13.35
CA PHE A 105 -8.35 -12.00 12.90
C PHE A 105 -8.29 -11.03 14.08
N GLN A 106 -7.30 -10.13 14.05
CA GLN A 106 -7.06 -9.09 15.05
C GLN A 106 -6.99 -7.72 14.38
N PRO A 107 -7.45 -6.64 15.04
CA PRO A 107 -7.34 -5.30 14.49
C PRO A 107 -5.87 -4.87 14.43
N VAL A 108 -5.46 -4.26 13.31
CA VAL A 108 -4.07 -3.83 13.09
C VAL A 108 -3.94 -2.35 12.72
N GLY A 109 -5.03 -1.70 12.33
CA GLY A 109 -5.01 -0.31 11.92
C GLY A 109 -6.34 0.16 11.35
N ALA A 110 -6.29 1.30 10.67
CA ALA A 110 -7.42 1.95 10.03
C ALA A 110 -7.09 2.34 8.59
N VAL A 111 -8.13 2.65 7.82
CA VAL A 111 -8.03 3.31 6.52
C VAL A 111 -8.98 4.48 6.48
N PHE A 112 -8.46 5.60 6.00
CA PHE A 112 -9.24 6.78 5.63
C PHE A 112 -9.50 6.74 4.14
N ASN A 113 -10.77 6.96 3.77
CA ASN A 113 -11.17 7.04 2.39
C ASN A 113 -12.06 8.26 2.19
N ILE A 114 -11.51 9.31 1.61
CA ILE A 114 -12.15 10.62 1.53
C ILE A 114 -12.31 11.07 0.09
N SER A 115 -13.17 12.05 -0.14
CA SER A 115 -13.55 12.45 -1.50
C SER A 115 -12.32 12.91 -2.30
N LEU A 116 -12.22 12.44 -3.56
CA LEU A 116 -11.12 12.82 -4.44
C LEU A 116 -11.19 14.32 -4.78
N SER A 117 -10.07 15.01 -4.62
CA SER A 117 -9.81 16.40 -4.99
C SER A 117 -8.56 16.50 -5.87
N GLU A 118 -8.32 17.67 -6.46
CA GLU A 118 -7.10 17.93 -7.25
C GLU A 118 -5.85 17.83 -6.37
N ASP A 119 -5.91 18.43 -5.18
CA ASP A 119 -4.84 18.39 -4.19
C ASP A 119 -5.05 17.25 -3.18
N HIS A 120 -3.96 16.85 -2.51
CA HIS A 120 -4.03 16.00 -1.32
C HIS A 120 -4.88 16.69 -0.24
N PRO A 121 -5.78 15.96 0.43
CA PRO A 121 -6.59 16.56 1.48
C PRO A 121 -5.79 16.75 2.76
N ASP A 122 -6.06 17.85 3.47
CA ASP A 122 -5.57 18.02 4.83
C ASP A 122 -6.29 17.02 5.77
N ALA A 123 -5.55 16.17 6.47
CA ALA A 123 -6.10 15.31 7.51
C ALA A 123 -5.32 15.38 8.82
N PHE A 124 -4.22 14.64 8.95
CA PHE A 124 -3.47 14.66 10.20
C PHE A 124 -2.59 15.90 10.30
N ALA A 125 -2.20 16.25 11.51
CA ALA A 125 -1.30 17.37 11.73
C ALA A 125 0.11 17.05 11.17
N GLY A 126 0.60 17.91 10.28
CA GLY A 126 1.90 17.75 9.61
C GLY A 126 1.76 17.22 8.19
N GLU A 127 2.90 16.93 7.56
CA GLU A 127 2.99 16.57 6.13
C GLU A 127 3.23 15.06 5.92
N LEU A 128 2.91 14.24 6.93
CA LEU A 128 3.22 12.79 6.90
C LEU A 128 2.11 11.94 6.27
N ASP A 129 0.98 12.55 5.90
CA ASP A 129 -0.14 11.85 5.27
C ASP A 129 0.29 11.23 3.94
N ASN A 130 0.10 9.91 3.81
CA ASN A 130 0.47 9.15 2.62
C ASN A 130 -0.76 8.80 1.79
N TRP A 131 -1.34 9.82 1.15
CA TRP A 131 -2.50 9.68 0.28
C TRP A 131 -2.14 8.99 -1.04
N HIS A 132 -3.01 8.07 -1.48
CA HIS A 132 -2.90 7.41 -2.77
C HIS A 132 -4.28 7.20 -3.39
N ILE A 133 -4.28 6.87 -4.68
CA ILE A 133 -5.50 6.56 -5.44
C ILE A 133 -5.36 5.15 -5.99
N HIS A 134 -6.46 4.41 -5.93
CA HIS A 134 -6.55 3.13 -6.63
C HIS A 134 -6.99 3.33 -8.08
N HIS A 135 -6.14 2.90 -9.00
CA HIS A 135 -6.43 2.83 -10.42
C HIS A 135 -6.83 1.42 -10.84
N ASN A 136 -7.55 1.32 -11.96
CA ASN A 136 -7.89 0.05 -12.61
C ASN A 136 -8.50 -1.01 -11.67
N THR A 137 -9.36 -0.58 -10.75
CA THR A 137 -9.93 -1.42 -9.69
C THR A 137 -11.13 -2.21 -10.19
N CYS A 138 -11.10 -3.54 -10.03
CA CYS A 138 -12.31 -4.36 -10.15
C CYS A 138 -13.06 -4.46 -8.80
N ALA A 139 -14.25 -3.85 -8.69
CA ALA A 139 -15.07 -3.93 -7.48
C ALA A 139 -16.21 -4.93 -7.62
N GLY A 140 -16.52 -5.64 -6.52
CA GLY A 140 -17.74 -6.43 -6.38
C GLY A 140 -17.84 -7.68 -7.27
N GLY A 141 -16.83 -7.96 -8.09
CA GLY A 141 -16.67 -9.22 -8.80
C GLY A 141 -15.59 -10.07 -8.17
N THR A 142 -15.51 -11.32 -8.61
CA THR A 142 -14.33 -12.13 -8.41
C THR A 142 -13.58 -12.14 -9.73
N VAL A 143 -12.27 -11.90 -9.73
CA VAL A 143 -11.46 -12.18 -10.94
C VAL A 143 -11.39 -13.70 -11.21
N GLU A 144 -12.00 -14.50 -10.32
CA GLU A 144 -12.13 -15.96 -10.32
C GLU A 144 -13.05 -16.55 -11.41
N ASN A 145 -13.81 -15.77 -12.20
CA ASN A 145 -14.65 -16.35 -13.27
C ASN A 145 -13.99 -16.48 -14.66
N ALA A 146 -12.71 -16.12 -14.83
CA ALA A 146 -11.97 -16.58 -15.99
C ALA A 146 -11.48 -18.02 -15.72
N ASN A 147 -12.16 -18.99 -16.32
CA ASN A 147 -11.90 -20.44 -16.24
C ASN A 147 -10.48 -20.91 -16.70
N ASP A 148 -9.43 -20.08 -16.61
CA ASP A 148 -8.09 -20.45 -17.09
C ASP A 148 -6.92 -19.67 -16.45
N VAL A 149 -7.08 -19.11 -15.25
CA VAL A 149 -5.96 -18.47 -14.53
C VAL A 149 -5.77 -19.13 -13.17
N ASN A 150 -4.52 -19.54 -12.92
CA ASN A 150 -4.07 -20.34 -11.78
C ASN A 150 -4.63 -19.81 -10.43
N ALA A 151 -5.12 -20.71 -9.58
CA ALA A 151 -5.62 -20.41 -8.23
C ALA A 151 -4.56 -19.78 -7.29
N GLU A 152 -3.32 -19.64 -7.76
CA GLU A 152 -2.18 -19.06 -7.05
C GLU A 152 -1.90 -17.58 -7.40
N VAL A 153 -2.64 -16.98 -8.34
CA VAL A 153 -2.43 -15.58 -8.75
C VAL A 153 -3.69 -14.77 -8.46
N GLU A 154 -3.79 -14.23 -7.23
CA GLU A 154 -4.78 -13.20 -6.95
C GLU A 154 -4.28 -11.87 -7.53
N VAL A 155 -5.03 -11.43 -8.53
CA VAL A 155 -5.03 -10.10 -9.12
C VAL A 155 -5.43 -9.13 -8.00
N THR A 156 -4.43 -8.50 -7.36
CA THR A 156 -4.63 -7.26 -6.59
C THR A 156 -5.52 -6.36 -7.43
N ALA A 157 -6.48 -5.67 -6.82
CA ALA A 157 -7.58 -5.00 -7.51
C ALA A 157 -7.16 -4.14 -8.74
N THR A 158 -5.89 -3.74 -8.83
CA THR A 158 -5.19 -3.00 -9.88
C THR A 158 -4.76 -3.76 -11.15
N THR A 159 -4.87 -5.10 -11.23
CA THR A 159 -4.30 -5.88 -12.36
C THR A 159 -5.33 -6.51 -13.32
N ALA A 160 -6.64 -6.34 -13.08
CA ALA A 160 -7.67 -6.85 -13.99
C ALA A 160 -7.89 -5.89 -15.18
N THR A 161 -7.92 -6.41 -16.40
CA THR A 161 -8.45 -5.64 -17.52
C THR A 161 -9.96 -5.39 -17.35
N PRO A 162 -10.53 -4.35 -18.00
CA PRO A 162 -11.98 -4.14 -18.00
C PRO A 162 -12.77 -5.36 -18.48
N GLU A 163 -12.22 -6.15 -19.41
CA GLU A 163 -12.79 -7.41 -19.88
C GLU A 163 -12.80 -8.46 -18.78
N GLN A 164 -11.64 -8.75 -18.17
CA GLN A 164 -11.50 -9.73 -17.10
C GLN A 164 -12.41 -9.41 -15.91
N CYS A 165 -12.50 -8.13 -15.53
CA CYS A 165 -13.37 -7.72 -14.44
C CYS A 165 -14.85 -7.97 -14.76
N ARG A 166 -15.30 -7.66 -16.00
CA ARG A 166 -16.69 -7.90 -16.43
C ARG A 166 -17.02 -9.38 -16.55
N GLU A 167 -16.10 -10.19 -17.07
CA GLU A 167 -16.23 -11.66 -17.12
C GLU A 167 -16.29 -12.25 -15.70
N GLY A 168 -15.56 -11.64 -14.76
CA GLY A 168 -15.62 -11.83 -13.31
C GLY A 168 -16.96 -11.51 -12.64
N GLY A 169 -17.88 -10.85 -13.35
CA GLY A 169 -19.10 -10.29 -12.77
C GLY A 169 -18.88 -9.01 -11.97
N GLY A 170 -17.69 -8.41 -12.07
CA GLY A 170 -17.30 -7.20 -11.36
C GLY A 170 -17.57 -5.90 -12.12
N PHE A 171 -17.43 -4.80 -11.39
CA PHE A 171 -17.51 -3.44 -11.89
C PHE A 171 -16.12 -2.82 -11.96
N PHE A 172 -15.63 -2.60 -13.18
CA PHE A 172 -14.33 -1.99 -13.39
C PHE A 172 -14.39 -0.48 -13.18
N MET A 173 -13.51 0.03 -12.32
CA MET A 173 -13.33 1.44 -12.03
C MET A 173 -11.91 1.85 -12.48
N PRO A 174 -11.77 2.66 -13.54
CA PRO A 174 -10.45 3.11 -13.97
C PRO A 174 -9.74 3.95 -12.89
N VAL A 175 -10.52 4.64 -12.07
CA VAL A 175 -10.07 5.42 -10.91
C VAL A 175 -11.14 5.29 -9.83
N ILE A 176 -10.76 4.91 -8.61
CA ILE A 176 -11.65 5.05 -7.46
C ILE A 176 -11.74 6.54 -7.12
N PRO A 177 -12.95 7.13 -6.99
CA PRO A 177 -13.12 8.58 -6.79
C PRO A 177 -12.86 9.00 -5.34
N THR A 178 -11.85 8.43 -4.70
CA THR A 178 -11.46 8.73 -3.32
C THR A 178 -9.95 8.66 -3.15
N TRP A 179 -9.42 9.57 -2.32
CA TRP A 179 -8.10 9.44 -1.73
C TRP A 179 -8.15 8.39 -0.61
N MET A 180 -7.18 7.50 -0.58
CA MET A 180 -7.04 6.47 0.44
C MET A 180 -5.72 6.64 1.21
N MET A 181 -5.73 6.32 2.49
CA MET A 181 -4.53 6.27 3.33
C MET A 181 -4.70 5.23 4.44
N HIS A 182 -3.63 4.49 4.72
CA HIS A 182 -3.57 3.53 5.82
C HIS A 182 -2.98 4.18 7.07
N THR A 183 -3.42 3.75 8.24
CA THR A 183 -2.90 4.24 9.52
C THR A 183 -2.77 3.08 10.51
N TYR A 184 -1.54 2.67 10.80
CA TYR A 184 -1.23 1.52 11.66
C TYR A 184 -0.92 1.98 13.08
N VAL A 185 -1.98 2.13 13.87
CA VAL A 185 -1.94 2.71 15.22
C VAL A 185 -1.92 1.70 16.36
N VAL A 186 -2.05 0.40 16.05
CA VAL A 186 -2.11 -0.64 17.08
C VAL A 186 -0.69 -0.97 17.57
N PRO A 187 -0.36 -0.79 18.87
CA PRO A 187 1.02 -0.89 19.36
C PRO A 187 1.70 -2.24 19.13
N ASP A 188 0.93 -3.33 19.16
CA ASP A 188 1.45 -4.69 18.90
C ASP A 188 1.96 -4.84 17.45
N PHE A 189 1.56 -3.94 16.57
CA PHE A 189 1.92 -3.89 15.16
C PHE A 189 2.67 -2.60 14.82
N ASP A 190 3.59 -2.14 15.66
CA ASP A 190 4.32 -0.88 15.43
C ASP A 190 5.02 -0.85 14.05
N PRO A 191 4.63 0.06 13.14
CA PRO A 191 5.16 0.11 11.77
C PRO A 191 6.52 0.82 11.74
N GLN A 192 7.58 0.05 11.52
CA GLN A 192 8.95 0.59 11.38
C GLN A 192 9.11 1.59 10.22
N GLY A 193 8.20 1.55 9.23
CA GLY A 193 8.14 2.50 8.10
C GLY A 193 7.37 3.79 8.39
N GLY A 194 6.90 3.99 9.62
CA GLY A 194 6.02 5.10 10.00
C GLY A 194 4.54 4.72 9.98
N VAL A 195 3.76 5.45 10.77
CA VAL A 195 2.33 5.15 11.04
C VAL A 195 1.45 5.18 9.79
N PHE A 196 1.83 5.98 8.78
CA PHE A 196 1.14 6.13 7.49
C PHE A 196 1.78 5.32 6.37
N ALA A 197 2.67 4.39 6.68
CA ALA A 197 3.22 3.49 5.67
C ALA A 197 2.07 2.73 4.98
N MET A 198 2.16 2.55 3.67
CA MET A 198 1.16 1.78 2.89
C MET A 198 1.05 0.33 3.36
N PHE A 199 2.16 -0.25 3.80
CA PHE A 199 2.26 -1.62 4.29
C PHE A 199 3.02 -1.66 5.60
N ASN A 200 2.56 -2.52 6.49
CA ASN A 200 3.14 -2.69 7.81
C ASN A 200 3.71 -4.09 7.95
N PRO A 201 5.03 -4.24 7.94
CA PRO A 201 5.64 -5.56 7.94
C PRO A 201 5.72 -6.18 9.35
N SER A 202 5.24 -5.45 10.37
CA SER A 202 4.85 -6.00 11.66
C SER A 202 3.47 -6.67 11.62
N VAL A 203 2.68 -6.48 10.55
CA VAL A 203 1.43 -7.20 10.26
C VAL A 203 1.73 -8.42 9.39
N TRP A 204 1.01 -9.53 9.58
CA TRP A 204 1.33 -10.79 8.92
C TRP A 204 1.32 -10.75 7.38
N PRO A 205 2.22 -11.51 6.74
CA PRO A 205 3.27 -12.33 7.34
C PRO A 205 4.34 -11.46 7.99
N VAL A 206 4.60 -11.71 9.28
CA VAL A 206 5.57 -10.91 10.04
C VAL A 206 6.96 -11.25 9.55
N ALA A 207 7.77 -10.24 9.31
CA ALA A 207 9.18 -10.50 9.10
C ALA A 207 9.78 -11.11 10.37
N SER A 208 10.54 -12.18 10.19
CA SER A 208 11.12 -12.95 11.30
C SER A 208 12.19 -12.19 12.09
N SER A 209 12.66 -11.06 11.58
CA SER A 209 13.58 -10.13 12.25
C SER A 209 13.59 -8.75 11.57
N PRO A 210 14.11 -7.69 12.23
CA PRO A 210 14.46 -6.43 11.57
C PRO A 210 15.41 -6.59 10.38
N ASP A 211 16.28 -7.61 10.40
CA ASP A 211 17.13 -7.95 9.26
C ASP A 211 16.32 -8.55 8.10
N ALA A 212 15.28 -9.35 8.37
CA ALA A 212 14.36 -9.85 7.35
C ALA A 212 13.44 -8.73 6.81
N LEU A 213 13.05 -7.76 7.64
CA LEU A 213 12.39 -6.52 7.22
C LEU A 213 13.27 -5.73 6.27
N LEU A 214 14.53 -5.57 6.67
CA LEU A 214 15.55 -4.97 5.83
C LEU A 214 15.74 -5.83 4.59
N GLU A 215 15.84 -7.15 4.60
CA GLU A 215 15.98 -7.97 3.37
C GLU A 215 14.78 -7.85 2.42
N ILE A 216 13.55 -7.76 2.93
CA ILE A 216 12.35 -7.51 2.10
C ILE A 216 12.39 -6.10 1.50
N ARG A 217 12.94 -5.12 2.22
CA ARG A 217 13.03 -3.69 1.81
C ARG A 217 14.38 -3.29 1.21
N THR A 218 15.38 -4.16 1.28
CA THR A 218 16.74 -3.98 0.79
C THR A 218 16.97 -5.03 -0.24
N ILE A 219 17.03 -4.55 -1.46
CA ILE A 219 17.58 -5.28 -2.57
C ILE A 219 19.07 -5.56 -2.24
N ARG A 220 19.38 -6.71 -1.66
CA ARG A 220 20.78 -7.18 -1.49
C ARG A 220 21.01 -8.44 -2.29
N TYR A 221 21.96 -8.40 -3.23
CA TYR A 221 23.05 -9.37 -3.35
C TYR A 221 24.17 -8.84 -4.27
N ASP A 222 25.37 -9.40 -4.07
CA ASP A 222 26.75 -8.85 -4.14
C ASP A 222 27.26 -8.03 -5.34
N ASP A 223 26.50 -7.82 -6.43
CA ASP A 223 27.05 -7.20 -7.66
C ASP A 223 26.10 -6.20 -8.35
N SER A 224 25.11 -5.63 -7.63
CA SER A 224 24.16 -4.67 -8.21
C SER A 224 23.99 -3.39 -7.41
N VAL A 225 23.85 -2.25 -8.11
CA VAL A 225 23.42 -0.97 -7.55
C VAL A 225 21.92 -1.06 -7.20
N ALA A 226 21.59 -0.84 -5.93
CA ALA A 226 20.20 -0.87 -5.47
C ALA A 226 19.47 0.45 -5.81
N ALA A 227 18.27 0.35 -6.38
CA ALA A 227 17.40 1.47 -6.72
C ALA A 227 15.97 1.24 -6.20
N PRO A 228 15.74 1.35 -4.87
CA PRO A 228 14.42 1.11 -4.30
C PRO A 228 13.41 2.17 -4.74
N ILE A 229 12.18 1.73 -5.04
CA ILE A 229 11.02 2.60 -5.28
C ILE A 229 10.29 2.72 -3.95
N ILE A 230 10.31 3.92 -3.36
CA ILE A 230 9.72 4.21 -2.05
C ILE A 230 9.10 5.60 -2.10
N ASN A 231 7.92 5.77 -1.52
CA ASN A 231 7.16 7.01 -1.43
C ASN A 231 6.98 7.68 -2.80
N PHE A 232 6.57 6.91 -3.80
CA PHE A 232 6.39 7.39 -5.17
C PHE A 232 7.67 8.05 -5.72
N SER A 233 8.85 7.52 -5.38
CA SER A 233 10.14 8.04 -5.85
C SER A 233 11.09 6.92 -6.23
N PHE A 234 11.84 7.10 -7.33
CA PHE A 234 12.95 6.23 -7.73
C PHE A 234 14.26 6.56 -6.99
N GLY A 235 14.32 7.69 -6.27
CA GLY A 235 15.54 8.18 -5.64
C GLY A 235 16.63 8.62 -6.64
N ASN A 236 17.85 8.80 -6.13
CA ASN A 236 19.04 9.10 -6.94
C ASN A 236 19.73 7.80 -7.33
N ILE A 237 19.98 7.59 -8.62
CA ILE A 237 20.50 6.32 -9.15
C ILE A 237 21.77 6.60 -9.96
N GLU A 238 22.90 6.13 -9.46
CA GLU A 238 24.20 6.23 -10.11
C GLU A 238 24.87 4.85 -10.18
N ALA A 239 25.37 4.49 -11.36
CA ALA A 239 26.09 3.23 -11.59
C ALA A 239 27.23 3.45 -12.60
N SER A 240 28.12 2.48 -12.73
CA SER A 240 29.17 2.43 -13.75
C SER A 240 28.68 1.65 -14.97
N VAL A 241 29.29 1.89 -16.12
CA VAL A 241 29.02 1.09 -17.33
C VAL A 241 29.16 -0.41 -17.03
N GLY A 242 28.10 -1.16 -17.35
CA GLY A 242 28.03 -2.61 -17.16
C GLY A 242 27.64 -3.07 -15.75
N GLU A 243 27.47 -2.18 -14.77
CA GLU A 243 26.88 -2.55 -13.49
C GLU A 243 25.38 -2.84 -13.65
N THR A 244 24.91 -3.85 -12.91
CA THR A 244 23.47 -4.14 -12.83
C THR A 244 22.84 -3.17 -11.85
N ILE A 245 21.81 -2.44 -12.28
CA ILE A 245 20.91 -1.68 -11.41
C ILE A 245 19.69 -2.55 -11.16
N ARG A 246 19.35 -2.77 -9.90
CA ARG A 246 18.14 -3.49 -9.51
C ARG A 246 17.16 -2.53 -8.85
N PHE A 247 16.05 -2.33 -9.53
CA PHE A 247 14.89 -1.66 -9.00
C PHE A 247 14.05 -2.63 -8.18
N GLY A 248 13.48 -2.15 -7.08
CA GLY A 248 12.61 -2.96 -6.23
C GLY A 248 11.48 -2.09 -5.74
N ASN A 249 10.25 -2.54 -5.98
CA ASN A 249 9.07 -1.86 -5.51
C ASN A 249 8.91 -2.10 -4.01
N ALA A 250 9.33 -1.12 -3.22
CA ALA A 250 9.13 -1.10 -1.79
C ALA A 250 7.98 -0.16 -1.41
N ASP A 251 7.15 0.26 -2.37
CA ASP A 251 5.83 0.87 -2.16
C ASP A 251 4.75 -0.23 -2.18
N GLY A 252 3.60 0.08 -1.58
CA GLY A 252 2.47 -0.86 -1.53
C GLY A 252 1.49 -0.72 -2.70
N VAL A 253 1.75 0.17 -3.66
CA VAL A 253 1.04 0.23 -4.94
C VAL A 253 1.95 -0.23 -6.06
N PRO A 254 1.42 -0.72 -7.20
CA PRO A 254 2.27 -1.15 -8.30
C PRO A 254 2.99 0.03 -8.96
N HIS A 255 4.22 -0.20 -9.42
CA HIS A 255 5.01 0.78 -10.16
C HIS A 255 5.57 0.17 -11.45
N THR A 256 6.10 1.01 -12.33
CA THR A 256 6.95 0.56 -13.45
C THR A 256 8.26 1.32 -13.44
N VAL A 257 9.27 0.77 -14.09
CA VAL A 257 10.52 1.44 -14.45
C VAL A 257 10.55 1.46 -15.98
N THR A 258 10.07 2.56 -16.56
CA THR A 258 9.91 2.69 -18.00
C THR A 258 10.82 3.80 -18.53
N ALA A 259 11.48 3.55 -19.67
CA ALA A 259 12.39 4.53 -20.27
C ALA A 259 11.63 5.77 -20.79
N GLY A 260 12.25 6.94 -20.64
CA GLY A 260 11.72 8.22 -21.12
C GLY A 260 11.11 9.07 -20.01
N SER A 261 10.10 9.85 -20.38
CA SER A 261 9.32 10.70 -19.47
C SER A 261 7.83 10.53 -19.74
N SER A 262 6.98 11.05 -18.87
CA SER A 262 5.52 10.99 -19.07
C SER A 262 5.04 11.69 -20.36
N ILE A 263 5.82 12.64 -20.88
CA ILE A 263 5.52 13.39 -22.13
C ILE A 263 6.29 12.89 -23.36
N ASP A 264 7.31 12.05 -23.16
CA ASP A 264 8.10 11.40 -24.21
C ASP A 264 8.45 9.96 -23.77
N PRO A 265 7.44 9.07 -23.72
CA PRO A 265 7.62 7.70 -23.25
C PRO A 265 8.33 6.86 -24.32
N ARG A 266 9.32 6.08 -23.89
CA ARG A 266 10.15 5.24 -24.78
C ARG A 266 10.21 3.78 -24.32
N PRO A 267 9.07 3.11 -24.04
CA PRO A 267 9.03 1.75 -23.48
C PRO A 267 9.74 0.69 -24.34
N GLN A 268 9.96 0.97 -25.63
CA GLN A 268 10.75 0.13 -26.53
C GLN A 268 12.25 0.08 -26.20
N GLU A 269 12.78 1.05 -25.44
CA GLU A 269 14.17 1.02 -24.96
C GLU A 269 14.29 0.06 -23.78
N PHE A 270 13.44 0.22 -22.77
CA PHE A 270 13.18 -0.75 -21.72
C PHE A 270 11.88 -0.40 -20.97
N ASP A 271 11.26 -1.44 -20.43
CA ASP A 271 10.09 -1.35 -19.56
C ASP A 271 10.08 -2.56 -18.63
N SER A 272 9.98 -2.33 -17.32
CA SER A 272 9.85 -3.41 -16.34
C SER A 272 8.51 -4.15 -16.44
N GLY A 273 7.51 -3.52 -17.07
CA GLY A 273 6.12 -3.87 -16.81
C GLY A 273 5.72 -3.53 -15.37
N VAL A 274 4.55 -3.99 -14.96
CA VAL A 274 4.04 -3.72 -13.61
C VAL A 274 4.84 -4.51 -12.57
N LEU A 275 5.45 -3.79 -11.65
CA LEU A 275 6.08 -4.30 -10.44
C LEU A 275 5.07 -4.19 -9.30
N ASP A 276 4.50 -5.31 -8.87
CA ASP A 276 3.74 -5.38 -7.63
C ASP A 276 4.64 -5.07 -6.42
N THR A 277 4.06 -4.86 -5.25
CA THR A 277 4.78 -4.72 -3.98
C THR A 277 5.77 -5.86 -3.78
N GLY A 278 7.03 -5.53 -3.51
CA GLY A 278 8.15 -6.48 -3.40
C GLY A 278 8.70 -6.98 -4.74
N GLY A 279 8.10 -6.62 -5.86
CA GLY A 279 8.58 -6.96 -7.21
C GLY A 279 9.88 -6.23 -7.56
N THR A 280 10.73 -6.87 -8.37
CA THR A 280 12.04 -6.32 -8.75
C THR A 280 12.25 -6.32 -10.27
N PHE A 281 13.08 -5.39 -10.76
CA PHE A 281 13.49 -5.30 -12.16
C PHE A 281 14.98 -4.97 -12.28
N ASP A 282 15.67 -5.70 -13.15
CA ASP A 282 17.10 -5.51 -13.39
C ASP A 282 17.37 -4.89 -14.74
N ILE A 283 18.28 -3.91 -14.76
CA ILE A 283 18.76 -3.30 -15.99
C ILE A 283 20.24 -2.96 -15.87
N SER A 284 20.96 -3.01 -16.99
CA SER A 284 22.33 -2.51 -17.10
C SER A 284 22.47 -1.69 -18.37
N PHE A 285 23.46 -0.79 -18.38
CA PHE A 285 23.73 0.10 -19.51
C PHE A 285 25.17 -0.10 -19.99
N ASP A 286 25.35 -0.15 -21.31
CA ASP A 286 26.63 -0.43 -21.97
C ASP A 286 27.39 0.85 -22.37
N GLN A 287 26.77 2.02 -22.22
CA GLN A 287 27.35 3.32 -22.52
C GLN A 287 27.20 4.27 -21.32
N PRO A 288 28.19 5.15 -21.08
CA PRO A 288 28.04 6.20 -20.10
C PRO A 288 27.01 7.22 -20.59
N GLY A 289 26.23 7.79 -19.69
CA GLY A 289 25.16 8.70 -20.06
C GLY A 289 24.14 8.98 -18.97
N LYS A 290 23.11 9.73 -19.33
CA LYS A 290 21.96 10.03 -18.49
C LYS A 290 20.71 9.45 -19.14
N TYR A 291 20.05 8.55 -18.44
CA TYR A 291 18.86 7.83 -18.91
C TYR A 291 17.67 8.28 -18.09
N GLN A 292 16.67 8.89 -18.74
CA GLN A 292 15.43 9.27 -18.08
C GLN A 292 14.56 8.04 -17.88
N ILE A 293 13.94 7.96 -16.71
CA ILE A 293 12.93 6.95 -16.37
C ILE A 293 11.70 7.61 -15.78
N PHE A 294 10.55 6.97 -15.97
CA PHE A 294 9.30 7.34 -15.32
C PHE A 294 8.48 6.11 -14.94
N CYS A 295 7.53 6.30 -14.02
CA CYS A 295 6.50 5.31 -13.75
C CYS A 295 5.32 5.55 -14.70
N ALA A 296 4.95 4.54 -15.50
CA ALA A 296 3.81 4.63 -16.41
C ALA A 296 2.47 4.73 -15.69
N LEU A 297 2.40 4.28 -14.43
CA LEU A 297 1.21 4.35 -13.57
C LEU A 297 1.10 5.69 -12.84
N HIS A 298 2.23 6.37 -12.60
CA HIS A 298 2.32 7.60 -11.81
C HIS A 298 3.17 8.63 -12.58
N PRO A 299 2.57 9.43 -13.49
CA PRO A 299 3.30 10.29 -14.42
C PRO A 299 4.24 11.35 -13.81
N GLU A 300 4.00 11.72 -12.54
CA GLU A 300 4.87 12.63 -11.77
C GLU A 300 6.12 11.95 -11.20
N MET A 301 6.13 10.62 -11.12
CA MET A 301 7.32 9.86 -10.71
C MET A 301 8.30 9.77 -11.88
N GLN A 302 9.31 10.63 -11.85
CA GLN A 302 10.34 10.69 -12.89
C GLN A 302 11.71 10.82 -12.24
N ALA A 303 12.72 10.21 -12.84
CA ALA A 303 14.10 10.30 -12.37
C ALA A 303 15.10 10.20 -13.53
N THR A 304 16.37 10.46 -13.23
CA THR A 304 17.47 10.26 -14.17
C THR A 304 18.46 9.28 -13.56
N VAL A 305 18.70 8.18 -14.27
CA VAL A 305 19.78 7.24 -14.00
C VAL A 305 21.06 7.79 -14.62
N VAL A 306 22.13 7.91 -13.82
CA VAL A 306 23.44 8.36 -14.28
C VAL A 306 24.38 7.18 -14.38
N ILE A 307 24.96 6.97 -15.57
CA ILE A 307 25.93 5.91 -15.85
C ILE A 307 27.29 6.54 -16.12
N ASN A 308 28.28 6.17 -15.30
CA ASN A 308 29.65 6.70 -15.31
C ASN A 308 30.63 5.80 -16.06
#